data_AF-A0A172DTR9-F1
#
_entry.id   AF-A0A172DTR9-F1
#
_cell.length_a   1.000
_cell.length_b   1.000
_cell.length_c   1.000
_cell.angle_alpha   90.00
_cell.angle_beta   90.00
_cell.angle_gamma   90.00
#
_symmetry.space_group_name_H-M   'P 1'
#
loop_
_entity.id
_entity.type
_entity.pdbx_description
1 polymer ?
#
loop_
_entity_poly.entity_id
_entity_poly.type
_entity_poly.pdbx_seq_one_letter_code
_entity_poly.pdbx_strand_id
1 'polypeptide(L)'
;MLRLRVFFPILYVLVVKFIFVVVQIPDWHGGQCQSGSWIRVSGSTVLTGKIANGERLPLPSGFSASQCTWSVSNAENPHGWKPNYFAGSVATYDSNRIVKCGYYDEYNFHGGTKRNDLTGKCSYIVVCQ
;
A
#
# COMPACT_ATOMS: atom_id res chain seq x y z
N MET A 1 -18.86 5.57 -56.98
CA MET A 1 -19.32 4.86 -55.75
C MET A 1 -18.13 4.29 -54.95
N LEU A 2 -17.13 5.13 -54.63
CA LEU A 2 -15.90 4.70 -53.93
C LEU A 2 -15.55 5.59 -52.71
N ARG A 3 -16.51 6.41 -52.23
CA ARG A 3 -16.31 7.29 -51.06
C ARG A 3 -17.03 6.81 -49.80
N LEU A 4 -17.94 5.85 -49.89
CA LEU A 4 -18.73 5.38 -48.73
C LEU A 4 -18.13 4.16 -48.00
N ARG A 5 -17.10 3.51 -48.57
CA ARG A 5 -16.47 2.29 -47.97
C ARG A 5 -15.29 2.59 -47.04
N VAL A 6 -14.79 3.82 -47.03
CA VAL A 6 -13.65 4.25 -46.16
C VAL A 6 -14.14 5.03 -44.95
N PHE A 7 -15.33 5.64 -45.02
CA PHE A 7 -15.89 6.45 -43.93
C PHE A 7 -16.33 5.61 -42.73
N PHE A 8 -16.95 4.44 -42.96
CA PHE A 8 -17.44 3.58 -41.88
C PHE A 8 -16.35 3.03 -40.95
N PRO A 9 -15.18 2.53 -41.43
CA PRO A 9 -14.13 2.07 -40.52
C PRO A 9 -13.46 3.23 -39.77
N ILE A 10 -13.33 4.41 -40.37
CA ILE A 10 -12.75 5.60 -39.70
C ILE A 10 -13.70 6.11 -38.62
N LEU A 11 -15.01 6.19 -38.92
CA LEU A 11 -16.02 6.59 -37.95
C LEU A 11 -16.13 5.57 -36.81
N TYR A 12 -16.06 4.27 -37.09
CA TYR A 12 -16.03 3.21 -36.08
C TYR A 12 -14.79 3.32 -35.18
N VAL A 13 -13.59 3.49 -35.73
CA VAL A 13 -12.35 3.67 -34.94
C VAL A 13 -12.39 4.94 -34.11
N LEU A 14 -12.95 6.04 -34.63
CA LEU A 14 -13.10 7.29 -33.89
C LEU A 14 -14.12 7.15 -32.75
N VAL A 15 -15.29 6.54 -32.98
CA VAL A 15 -16.31 6.34 -31.94
C VAL A 15 -15.80 5.38 -30.85
N VAL A 16 -15.15 4.28 -31.23
CA VAL A 16 -14.58 3.32 -30.27
C VAL A 16 -13.44 3.97 -29.46
N LYS A 17 -12.52 4.72 -30.08
CA LYS A 17 -11.50 5.48 -29.34
C LYS A 17 -12.10 6.56 -28.43
N PHE A 18 -13.13 7.27 -28.88
CA PHE A 18 -13.79 8.28 -28.04
C PHE A 18 -14.50 7.68 -26.83
N ILE A 19 -15.12 6.50 -26.96
CA ILE A 19 -15.72 5.79 -25.82
C ILE A 19 -14.64 5.38 -24.80
N PHE A 20 -13.47 4.91 -25.25
CA PHE A 20 -12.35 4.60 -24.34
C PHE A 20 -11.68 5.83 -23.72
N VAL A 21 -11.75 7.01 -24.36
CA VAL A 21 -11.22 8.26 -23.79
C VAL A 21 -12.15 8.84 -22.72
N VAL A 22 -13.47 8.64 -22.85
CA VAL A 22 -14.46 9.16 -21.88
C VAL A 22 -14.65 8.21 -20.68
N VAL A 23 -14.35 6.93 -20.84
CA VAL A 23 -14.34 5.96 -19.73
C VAL A 23 -12.96 6.02 -19.04
N GLN A 24 -12.62 7.18 -18.47
CA GLN A 24 -11.84 7.18 -17.24
C GLN A 24 -12.76 6.61 -16.17
N ILE A 25 -12.66 5.30 -15.95
CA ILE A 25 -13.16 4.67 -14.73
C ILE A 25 -12.35 5.30 -13.58
N PRO A 26 -12.90 6.19 -12.74
CA PRO A 26 -12.19 6.72 -11.60
C PRO A 26 -12.36 5.74 -10.44
N ASP A 27 -12.00 4.48 -10.65
CA ASP A 27 -12.24 3.45 -9.65
C ASP A 27 -10.87 3.01 -9.17
N TRP A 28 -10.45 3.59 -8.05
CA TRP A 28 -9.81 2.97 -6.88
C TRP A 28 -9.43 4.14 -5.96
N HIS A 29 -10.43 4.74 -5.30
CA HIS A 29 -10.19 5.53 -4.09
C HIS A 29 -9.79 4.60 -2.93
N GLY A 30 -8.68 3.88 -3.08
CA GLY A 30 -7.80 3.52 -1.99
C GLY A 30 -6.81 4.67 -1.85
N GLY A 31 -6.66 5.22 -0.64
CA GLY A 31 -5.90 6.46 -0.37
C GLY A 31 -4.64 6.58 -1.24
N GLN A 32 -4.49 7.74 -1.90
CA GLN A 32 -3.37 8.00 -2.81
C GLN A 32 -2.05 7.57 -2.15
N CYS A 33 -1.27 6.74 -2.84
CA CYS A 33 0.10 6.43 -2.43
C CYS A 33 0.82 7.76 -2.15
N GLN A 34 1.14 8.00 -0.90
CA GLN A 34 1.92 9.16 -0.50
C GLN A 34 3.35 8.93 -0.99
N SER A 35 3.72 9.54 -2.10
CA SER A 35 5.11 9.60 -2.55
C SER A 35 5.81 10.72 -1.79
N GLY A 36 6.73 10.36 -0.90
CA GLY A 36 7.64 11.30 -0.24
C GLY A 36 9.05 11.17 -0.79
N SER A 37 9.77 12.28 -0.91
CA SER A 37 11.21 12.28 -1.15
C SER A 37 11.92 12.27 0.20
N TRP A 38 12.92 11.41 0.40
CA TRP A 38 13.73 11.39 1.62
C TRP A 38 14.60 12.65 1.65
N ILE A 39 14.15 13.67 2.39
CA ILE A 39 14.80 14.98 2.41
C ILE A 39 16.11 14.90 3.21
N ARG A 40 17.26 15.09 2.53
CA ARG A 40 18.63 15.08 3.11
C ARG A 40 19.04 16.41 3.78
N VAL A 41 18.10 17.21 4.24
CA VAL A 41 18.38 18.60 4.63
C VAL A 41 18.10 18.74 6.14
N SER A 42 19.15 18.56 6.96
CA SER A 42 19.17 18.53 8.44
C SER A 42 18.80 17.19 9.12
N GLY A 43 19.29 17.02 10.35
CA GLY A 43 19.29 15.75 11.10
C GLY A 43 17.89 15.23 11.38
N SER A 44 17.41 14.28 10.56
CA SER A 44 16.14 13.59 10.79
C SER A 44 16.35 12.46 11.80
N THR A 45 15.43 12.31 12.76
CA THR A 45 15.43 11.16 13.67
C THR A 45 14.63 10.03 13.04
N VAL A 46 15.28 8.89 12.82
CA VAL A 46 14.66 7.70 12.25
C VAL A 46 14.54 6.62 13.31
N LEU A 47 13.34 6.09 13.49
CA LEU A 47 13.06 4.93 14.34
C LEU A 47 12.52 3.80 13.46
N THR A 48 13.16 2.64 13.51
CA THR A 48 12.70 1.44 12.82
C THR A 48 12.57 0.30 13.81
N GLY A 49 11.81 -0.72 13.44
CA GLY A 49 11.73 -1.93 14.23
C GLY A 49 10.62 -2.86 13.79
N LYS A 50 10.35 -3.83 14.64
CA LYS A 50 9.20 -4.72 14.53
C LYS A 50 8.06 -4.24 15.42
N ILE A 51 6.84 -4.45 14.97
CA ILE A 51 5.62 -4.08 15.69
C ILE A 51 4.61 -5.20 15.57
N ALA A 52 3.74 -5.39 16.57
CA ALA A 52 2.67 -6.37 16.47
C ALA A 52 1.41 -5.72 15.91
N ASN A 53 0.55 -6.53 15.30
CA ASN A 53 -0.78 -6.10 14.91
C ASN A 53 -1.58 -5.57 16.11
N GLY A 54 -2.27 -4.44 15.93
CA GLY A 54 -3.06 -3.76 16.96
C GLY A 54 -2.25 -2.84 17.88
N GLU A 55 -0.92 -2.79 17.73
CA GLU A 55 -0.11 -1.86 18.50
C GLU A 55 -0.01 -0.48 17.84
N ARG A 56 0.23 0.53 18.66
CA ARG A 56 0.45 1.91 18.22
C ARG A 56 1.91 2.11 17.80
N LEU A 57 2.13 2.73 16.64
CA LEU A 57 3.48 3.12 16.22
C LEU A 57 4.14 4.01 17.28
N PRO A 58 5.39 3.74 17.69
CA PRO A 58 6.11 4.63 18.59
C PRO A 58 6.53 5.91 17.85
N LEU A 59 6.72 7.00 18.61
CA LEU A 59 7.43 8.18 18.14
C LEU A 59 8.79 8.24 18.85
N PRO A 60 9.84 8.76 18.20
CA PRO A 60 11.06 9.12 18.88
C PRO A 60 10.79 10.13 20.01
N SER A 61 11.57 10.03 21.08
CA SER A 61 11.43 10.94 22.23
C SER A 61 11.57 12.41 21.79
N GLY A 62 10.70 13.28 22.29
CA GLY A 62 10.71 14.71 21.98
C GLY A 62 9.97 15.12 20.69
N PHE A 63 9.42 14.17 19.92
CA PHE A 63 8.67 14.46 18.71
C PHE A 63 7.16 14.26 18.88
N SER A 64 6.38 15.13 18.23
CA SER A 64 4.93 14.99 18.09
C SER A 64 4.54 14.34 16.76
N ALA A 65 3.32 13.82 16.66
CA ALA A 65 2.87 13.11 15.45
C ALA A 65 2.86 14.02 14.20
N SER A 66 2.61 15.33 14.34
CA SER A 66 2.63 16.28 13.22
C SER A 66 4.01 16.54 12.64
N GLN A 67 5.06 16.18 13.38
CA GLN A 67 6.46 16.30 12.97
C GLN A 67 7.00 15.02 12.33
N CYS A 68 6.17 13.98 12.24
CA CYS A 68 6.62 12.66 11.83
C CYS A 68 5.82 12.15 10.63
N THR A 69 6.51 11.37 9.81
CA THR A 69 5.91 10.51 8.80
C THR A 69 6.24 9.06 9.12
N TRP A 70 5.36 8.13 8.77
CA TRP A 70 5.56 6.73 9.07
C TRP A 70 5.04 5.83 7.96
N SER A 71 5.66 4.66 7.87
CA SER A 71 5.26 3.59 6.98
C SER A 71 5.33 2.26 7.72
N VAL A 72 4.43 1.35 7.33
CA VAL A 72 4.34 -0.01 7.87
C VAL A 72 4.38 -0.97 6.71
N SER A 73 5.12 -2.06 6.87
CA SER A 73 5.19 -3.14 5.89
C SER A 73 5.05 -4.49 6.57
N ASN A 74 4.62 -5.49 5.78
CA ASN A 74 4.77 -6.88 6.19
C ASN A 74 6.26 -7.23 6.06
N ALA A 75 6.88 -7.63 7.16
CA ALA A 75 8.30 -7.95 7.23
C ALA A 75 8.60 -9.36 6.70
N GLU A 76 7.56 -10.16 6.49
CA GLU A 76 7.65 -11.45 5.83
C GLU A 76 6.52 -11.63 4.85
N ASN A 77 6.79 -12.46 3.84
CA ASN A 77 5.76 -13.04 3.02
C ASN A 77 5.42 -14.42 3.57
N PRO A 78 4.35 -14.58 4.36
CA PRO A 78 3.89 -15.88 4.82
C PRO A 78 3.52 -16.74 3.60
N HIS A 79 4.45 -17.61 3.22
CA HIS A 79 4.16 -18.74 2.35
C HIS A 79 3.61 -19.82 3.26
N GLY A 80 2.32 -20.14 3.10
CA GLY A 80 1.73 -21.29 3.78
C GLY A 80 2.39 -22.60 3.33
N TRP A 81 1.72 -23.72 3.58
CA TRP A 81 2.21 -25.07 3.24
C TRP A 81 2.15 -25.38 1.74
N LYS A 82 1.57 -24.49 0.94
CA LYS A 82 1.29 -24.69 -0.49
C LYS A 82 2.37 -23.98 -1.32
N PRO A 83 3.09 -24.68 -2.23
CA PRO A 83 4.25 -24.15 -2.96
C PRO A 83 4.03 -22.87 -3.79
N ASN A 84 2.78 -22.48 -4.07
CA ASN A 84 2.44 -21.32 -4.91
C ASN A 84 1.38 -20.42 -4.25
N TYR A 85 1.22 -20.51 -2.93
CA TYR A 85 0.24 -19.68 -2.22
C TYR A 85 0.84 -18.34 -1.84
N PHE A 86 0.31 -17.29 -2.47
CA PHE A 86 0.55 -15.90 -2.09
C PHE A 86 -0.57 -15.49 -1.14
N ALA A 87 -0.32 -15.63 0.17
CA ALA A 87 -1.24 -15.08 1.16
C ALA A 87 -1.38 -13.58 0.93
N GLY A 88 -2.60 -13.06 1.09
CA GLY A 88 -2.90 -11.63 0.91
C GLY A 88 -2.24 -10.83 2.02
N SER A 89 -0.97 -10.45 1.84
CA SER A 89 -0.21 -9.65 2.80
C SER A 89 -0.86 -8.28 2.97
N VAL A 90 -1.02 -7.87 4.22
CA VAL A 90 -1.60 -6.57 4.56
C VAL A 90 -0.67 -5.85 5.53
N ALA A 91 -0.48 -4.57 5.29
CA ALA A 91 0.20 -3.64 6.18
C ALA A 91 -0.40 -2.26 6.00
N THR A 92 -1.06 -1.77 7.03
CA THR A 92 -1.71 -0.47 7.06
C THR A 92 -1.79 0.05 8.49
N TYR A 93 -2.24 1.28 8.66
CA TYR A 93 -2.44 1.92 9.96
C TYR A 93 -3.64 2.87 9.90
N ASP A 94 -4.26 3.12 11.05
CA ASP A 94 -5.35 4.09 11.17
C ASP A 94 -4.86 5.51 11.54
N SER A 95 -5.80 6.44 11.72
CA SER A 95 -5.51 7.82 12.13
C SER A 95 -4.90 7.94 13.53
N ASN A 96 -5.06 6.93 14.38
CA ASN A 96 -4.46 6.83 15.72
C ASN A 96 -3.11 6.11 15.70
N ARG A 97 -2.57 5.82 14.51
CA ARG A 97 -1.32 5.10 14.28
C ARG A 97 -1.35 3.66 14.80
N ILE A 98 -2.55 3.09 14.94
CA ILE A 98 -2.74 1.69 15.29
C ILE A 98 -2.50 0.88 14.03
N VAL A 99 -1.57 -0.07 14.14
CA VAL A 99 -1.14 -0.88 13.02
C VAL A 99 -2.10 -2.04 12.78
N LYS A 100 -2.47 -2.26 11.52
CA LYS A 100 -3.05 -3.52 11.04
C LYS A 100 -2.08 -4.17 10.05
N CYS A 101 -1.53 -5.32 10.43
CA CYS A 101 -0.52 -5.99 9.63
C CYS A 101 -0.58 -7.51 9.82
N GLY A 102 -0.21 -8.25 8.78
CA GLY A 102 -0.29 -9.70 8.76
C GLY A 102 -0.71 -10.20 7.39
N TYR A 103 -1.48 -11.27 7.33
CA TYR A 103 -1.92 -11.85 6.06
C TYR A 103 -3.34 -12.40 6.14
N TYR A 104 -3.99 -12.48 4.98
CA TYR A 104 -5.24 -13.20 4.82
C TYR A 104 -4.99 -14.61 4.32
N ASP A 105 -5.61 -15.58 4.99
CA ASP A 105 -5.66 -16.98 4.57
C ASP A 105 -7.11 -17.48 4.58
N GLU A 106 -7.60 -17.93 3.43
CA GLU A 106 -8.99 -18.43 3.28
C GLU A 106 -10.03 -17.48 3.90
N TYR A 107 -9.88 -16.17 3.66
CA TYR A 107 -10.69 -15.07 4.20
C TYR A 107 -10.52 -14.77 5.70
N ASN A 108 -9.69 -15.53 6.42
CA ASN A 108 -9.35 -15.28 7.81
C ASN A 108 -8.13 -14.37 7.90
N PHE A 109 -8.18 -13.36 8.78
CA PHE A 109 -7.05 -12.48 9.02
C PHE A 109 -6.15 -13.06 10.12
N HIS A 110 -4.88 -13.26 9.79
CA HIS A 110 -3.84 -13.68 10.71
C HIS A 110 -2.95 -12.47 11.03
N GLY A 111 -3.11 -11.94 12.25
CA GLY A 111 -2.38 -10.78 12.71
C GLY A 111 -0.89 -11.07 12.90
N GLY A 112 -0.06 -10.14 12.45
CA GLY A 112 1.38 -10.21 12.60
C GLY A 112 1.89 -9.97 14.01
N THR A 113 3.09 -10.49 14.30
CA THR A 113 3.71 -10.38 15.62
C THR A 113 5.11 -9.77 15.55
N LYS A 114 5.66 -9.41 16.71
CA LYS A 114 7.07 -9.01 16.87
C LYS A 114 8.05 -10.19 16.89
N ARG A 115 7.55 -11.41 17.06
CA ARG A 115 8.36 -12.61 17.29
C ARG A 115 9.06 -13.06 16.03
N ASN A 116 10.31 -13.48 16.16
CA ASN A 116 11.13 -13.90 15.01
C ASN A 116 10.70 -15.25 14.41
N ASP A 117 10.03 -16.09 15.17
CA ASP A 117 9.68 -17.48 14.81
C ASP A 117 8.26 -17.66 14.26
N LEU A 118 7.50 -16.57 14.13
CA LEU A 118 6.13 -16.59 13.61
C LEU A 118 6.05 -15.95 12.24
N THR A 119 5.13 -16.43 11.41
CA THR A 119 4.85 -15.92 10.07
C THR A 119 3.99 -14.65 10.11
N GLY A 120 4.09 -13.80 9.09
CA GLY A 120 3.31 -12.56 8.99
C GLY A 120 3.80 -11.41 9.90
N LYS A 121 5.09 -11.38 10.26
CA LYS A 121 5.71 -10.31 11.07
C LYS A 121 5.50 -8.92 10.48
N CYS A 122 5.43 -7.89 11.32
CA CYS A 122 5.32 -6.51 10.86
C CYS A 122 6.57 -5.69 11.16
N SER A 123 6.90 -4.79 10.24
CA SER A 123 7.97 -3.80 10.40
C SER A 123 7.43 -2.39 10.18
N TYR A 124 8.12 -1.42 10.77
CA TYR A 124 7.80 -0.01 10.61
C TYR A 124 9.05 0.85 10.45
N ILE A 125 8.82 2.02 9.87
CA ILE A 125 9.75 3.14 9.87
C ILE A 125 8.98 4.40 10.26
N VAL A 126 9.55 5.17 11.18
CA VAL A 126 9.05 6.48 11.62
C VAL A 126 10.20 7.46 11.43
N VAL A 127 9.90 8.59 10.81
CA VAL A 127 10.88 9.62 10.46
C VAL A 127 10.33 10.94 10.93
N CYS A 128 11.09 11.65 11.75
CA CYS A 128 10.66 12.93 12.31
C CYS A 128 11.66 14.04 12.04
N GLN A 129 11.12 15.26 11.88
CA GLN A 129 11.85 16.49 11.61
C GLN A 129 11.43 17.62 12.55
#